data_AF-A0A8J5U3N5-F1
#
_entry.id   AF-A0A8J5U3N5-F1
#
_cell.length_a   1.000
_cell.length_b   1.000
_cell.length_c   1.000
_cell.angle_alpha   90.00
_cell.angle_beta   90.00
_cell.angle_gamma   90.00
#
_symmetry.space_group_name_H-M   'P 1'
#
loop_
_entity.id
_entity.type
_entity.pdbx_description
1 polymer ?
#
loop_
_entity_poly.entity_id
_entity_poly.type
_entity_poly.pdbx_seq_one_letter_code
_entity_poly.pdbx_strand_id
1 'polypeptide(L)'
;MGVVHRDFPDDLDVITLYADALMNLNPWNLWDLKTGEPIAGAHTLKIKSLLDNGLRLNGSLKHPGLLHLYIHLMEMSPTPEAALPTANHLRGLVPDGGHLHHMPTHLDVLCGHYQAAIDSNSEAIKADDKYLSKAGPLNFYSLYRCHDLHFRVYAAMLAGQYKVCINTASQLESTIPKDLLQIESPPMADWLEAFLSLRAHILVRFGKWQDLIDMKLPEDQELYCMSTSIVLYAKSVAFAATGRVSESEHHRGLFHESLKRVPTSRTLFNNTCLDILRVAEAMLDGELEYRRKNYDVAFEHLREAIRREDSLPYDEPWGWMQPTRHAYGALLMEQGYLKDAVEVYKTDLGLNDKLPRALRHPNNVWALHGLHESLSRLGRDLEAKEIEGHLQKALAGTDVPVKASCYCRLEK
;
A
#
# COMPACT_ATOMS: atom_id res chain seq x y z
N MET A 1 -7.69 28.99 17.12
CA MET A 1 -7.38 29.25 15.70
C MET A 1 -8.41 30.10 14.95
N GLY A 2 -9.71 29.79 14.96
CA GLY A 2 -10.69 30.56 14.18
C GLY A 2 -10.76 32.07 14.47
N VAL A 3 -10.53 32.49 15.73
CA VAL A 3 -10.40 33.92 16.09
C VAL A 3 -9.16 34.54 15.45
N VAL A 4 -8.00 33.89 15.59
CA VAL A 4 -6.71 34.36 15.03
C VAL A 4 -6.79 34.47 13.51
N HIS A 5 -7.35 33.49 12.82
CA HIS A 5 -7.53 33.55 11.36
C HIS A 5 -8.43 34.71 10.91
N ARG A 6 -9.42 35.10 11.70
CA ARG A 6 -10.25 36.27 11.36
C ARG A 6 -9.45 37.57 11.46
N ASP A 7 -8.52 37.65 12.40
CA ASP A 7 -7.68 38.83 12.62
C ASP A 7 -6.48 38.87 11.64
N PHE A 8 -6.06 37.69 11.14
CA PHE A 8 -4.96 37.49 10.19
C PHE A 8 -5.36 36.55 9.04
N PRO A 9 -6.30 36.95 8.16
CA PRO A 9 -6.91 36.05 7.17
C PRO A 9 -6.01 35.67 6.00
N ASP A 10 -4.98 36.48 5.72
CA ASP A 10 -4.04 36.27 4.61
C ASP A 10 -2.65 35.79 5.09
N ASP A 11 -2.51 35.46 6.38
CA ASP A 11 -1.27 34.91 6.92
C ASP A 11 -1.20 33.39 6.66
N LEU A 12 -0.20 32.96 5.88
CA LEU A 12 -0.07 31.57 5.45
C LEU A 12 0.15 30.59 6.62
N ASP A 13 0.85 31.01 7.67
CA ASP A 13 1.06 30.18 8.87
C ASP A 13 -0.25 30.05 9.64
N VAL A 14 -1.02 31.14 9.79
CA VAL A 14 -2.32 31.12 10.46
C VAL A 14 -3.35 30.27 9.71
N ILE A 15 -3.39 30.37 8.38
CA ILE A 15 -4.21 29.51 7.51
C ILE A 15 -3.84 28.05 7.72
N THR A 16 -2.55 27.73 7.66
CA THR A 16 -2.01 26.37 7.83
C THR A 16 -2.39 25.81 9.20
N LEU A 17 -2.06 26.49 10.29
CA LEU A 17 -2.36 26.04 11.65
C LEU A 17 -3.86 25.94 11.91
N TYR A 18 -4.69 26.76 11.25
CA TYR A 18 -6.13 26.63 11.38
C TYR A 18 -6.68 25.42 10.62
N ALA A 19 -6.17 25.14 9.41
CA ALA A 19 -6.52 23.94 8.67
C ALA A 19 -6.13 22.68 9.47
N ASP A 20 -4.90 22.63 10.00
CA ASP A 20 -4.41 21.54 10.84
C ASP A 20 -5.30 21.32 12.07
N ALA A 21 -5.62 22.39 12.81
CA ALA A 21 -6.49 22.30 13.97
C ALA A 21 -7.91 21.78 13.65
N LEU A 22 -8.43 22.06 12.44
CA LEU A 22 -9.72 21.53 12.00
C LEU A 22 -9.63 20.07 11.58
N MET A 23 -8.56 19.67 10.88
CA MET A 23 -8.32 18.28 10.48
C MET A 23 -8.19 17.35 11.68
N ASN A 24 -7.48 17.77 12.73
CA ASN A 24 -7.30 17.01 13.96
C ASN A 24 -8.60 16.75 14.74
N LEU A 25 -9.72 17.41 14.40
CA LEU A 25 -11.03 17.09 14.98
C LEU A 25 -11.62 15.78 14.41
N ASN A 26 -11.18 15.38 13.21
CA ASN A 26 -11.65 14.18 12.50
C ASN A 26 -10.49 13.53 11.73
N PRO A 27 -9.46 13.01 12.45
CA PRO A 27 -8.25 12.49 11.82
C PRO A 27 -8.58 11.29 10.91
N TRP A 28 -8.03 11.30 9.69
CA TRP A 28 -8.26 10.29 8.64
C TRP A 28 -9.76 10.00 8.34
N ASN A 29 -10.63 10.97 8.58
CA ASN A 29 -12.09 10.82 8.37
C ASN A 29 -12.71 12.08 7.75
N LEU A 30 -12.04 12.65 6.73
CA LEU A 30 -12.48 13.87 6.05
C LEU A 30 -13.44 13.59 4.88
N TRP A 31 -13.27 12.46 4.21
CA TRP A 31 -14.06 12.06 3.04
C TRP A 31 -14.62 10.66 3.27
N ASP A 32 -15.89 10.47 2.89
CA ASP A 32 -16.49 9.15 2.85
C ASP A 32 -15.96 8.43 1.59
N LEU A 33 -15.18 7.37 1.78
CA LEU A 33 -14.54 6.69 0.65
C LEU A 33 -15.55 6.08 -0.33
N LYS A 34 -16.73 5.66 0.14
CA LYS A 34 -17.73 4.97 -0.71
C LYS A 34 -18.47 5.95 -1.61
N THR A 35 -18.83 7.10 -1.07
CA THR A 35 -19.63 8.12 -1.77
C THR A 35 -18.77 9.21 -2.41
N GLY A 36 -17.54 9.41 -1.92
CA GLY A 36 -16.69 10.54 -2.29
C GLY A 36 -17.13 11.87 -1.67
N GLU A 37 -18.17 11.87 -0.83
CA GLU A 37 -18.71 13.07 -0.22
C GLU A 37 -17.95 13.44 1.07
N PRO A 38 -17.89 14.73 1.45
CA PRO A 38 -17.39 15.15 2.75
C PRO A 38 -18.12 14.47 3.92
N ILE A 39 -17.38 13.99 4.91
CA ILE A 39 -17.99 13.46 6.15
C ILE A 39 -18.71 14.59 6.91
N ALA A 40 -19.94 14.31 7.33
CA ALA A 40 -20.72 15.25 8.13
C ALA A 40 -19.98 15.59 9.43
N GLY A 41 -19.75 16.88 9.68
CA GLY A 41 -19.02 17.35 10.86
C GLY A 41 -17.49 17.37 10.73
N ALA A 42 -16.92 16.83 9.64
CA ALA A 42 -15.47 16.83 9.43
C ALA A 42 -14.87 18.17 9.00
N HIS A 43 -15.71 19.17 8.75
CA HIS A 43 -15.31 20.50 8.26
C HIS A 43 -14.52 20.49 6.94
N THR A 44 -14.54 19.40 6.18
CA THR A 44 -13.74 19.19 4.95
C THR A 44 -13.88 20.33 3.96
N LEU A 45 -15.10 20.78 3.65
CA LEU A 45 -15.31 21.89 2.72
C LEU A 45 -14.79 23.24 3.25
N LYS A 46 -14.82 23.42 4.57
CA LYS A 46 -14.26 24.61 5.22
C LYS A 46 -12.74 24.59 5.17
N ILE A 47 -12.13 23.44 5.47
CA ILE A 47 -10.68 23.23 5.35
C ILE A 47 -10.25 23.44 3.90
N LYS A 48 -10.98 22.87 2.95
CA LYS A 48 -10.73 23.07 1.52
C LYS A 48 -10.79 24.53 1.12
N SER A 49 -11.85 25.25 1.49
CA SER A 49 -11.95 26.68 1.19
C SER A 49 -10.81 27.49 1.81
N LEU A 50 -10.38 27.14 3.03
CA LEU A 50 -9.29 27.81 3.72
C LEU A 50 -7.96 27.61 2.98
N LEU A 51 -7.63 26.37 2.62
CA LEU A 51 -6.40 26.05 1.90
C LEU A 51 -6.42 26.55 0.45
N ASP A 52 -7.54 26.43 -0.27
CA ASP A 52 -7.69 26.97 -1.63
C ASP A 52 -7.48 28.49 -1.65
N ASN A 53 -7.95 29.22 -0.63
CA ASN A 53 -7.71 30.65 -0.49
C ASN A 53 -6.24 30.94 -0.19
N GLY A 54 -5.62 30.20 0.73
CA GLY A 54 -4.19 30.33 1.02
C GLY A 54 -3.30 30.09 -0.21
N LEU A 55 -3.66 29.12 -1.06
CA LEU A 55 -2.92 28.82 -2.28
C LEU A 55 -2.93 29.95 -3.31
N ARG A 56 -3.89 30.89 -3.24
CA ARG A 56 -3.94 32.08 -4.11
C ARG A 56 -3.04 33.22 -3.66
N LEU A 57 -2.51 33.17 -2.43
CA LEU A 57 -1.69 34.23 -1.87
C LEU A 57 -0.24 34.14 -2.36
N ASN A 58 0.46 35.27 -2.31
CA ASN A 58 1.87 35.34 -2.71
C ASN A 58 2.75 34.49 -1.79
N GLY A 59 3.62 33.66 -2.38
CA GLY A 59 4.54 32.80 -1.63
C GLY A 59 3.95 31.46 -1.19
N SER A 60 2.65 31.20 -1.44
CA SER A 60 1.96 29.97 -1.07
C SER A 60 2.65 28.69 -1.58
N LEU A 61 3.12 28.71 -2.84
CA LEU A 61 3.82 27.59 -3.48
C LEU A 61 5.25 27.35 -2.94
N LYS A 62 5.68 28.11 -1.93
CA LYS A 62 6.93 27.90 -1.19
C LYS A 62 6.68 27.70 0.31
N HIS A 63 5.41 27.58 0.72
CA HIS A 63 5.03 27.43 2.11
C HIS A 63 4.82 25.95 2.45
N PRO A 64 5.78 25.27 3.11
CA PRO A 64 5.77 23.82 3.25
C PRO A 64 4.53 23.30 3.98
N GLY A 65 4.12 23.96 5.07
CA GLY A 65 2.94 23.54 5.83
C GLY A 65 1.63 23.65 5.05
N LEU A 66 1.52 24.64 4.15
CA LEU A 66 0.30 24.83 3.36
C LEU A 66 0.19 23.72 2.30
N LEU A 67 1.29 23.45 1.61
CA LEU A 67 1.39 22.39 0.62
C LEU A 67 1.18 21.02 1.25
N HIS A 68 1.77 20.78 2.42
CA HIS A 68 1.62 19.57 3.21
C HIS A 68 0.15 19.30 3.57
N LEU A 69 -0.54 20.25 4.20
CA LEU A 69 -1.94 20.06 4.57
C LEU A 69 -2.86 19.95 3.36
N TYR A 70 -2.52 20.58 2.23
CA TYR A 70 -3.30 20.40 1.01
C TYR A 70 -3.22 18.97 0.48
N ILE A 71 -2.08 18.31 0.62
CA ILE A 71 -1.92 16.88 0.27
C ILE A 71 -2.84 16.02 1.15
N HIS A 72 -2.76 16.17 2.47
CA HIS A 72 -3.59 15.41 3.42
C HIS A 72 -5.09 15.64 3.23
N LEU A 73 -5.50 16.86 2.86
CA LEU A 73 -6.90 17.10 2.52
C LEU A 73 -7.35 16.28 1.32
N MET A 74 -6.47 16.12 0.33
CA MET A 74 -6.83 15.65 -1.01
C MET A 74 -6.58 14.15 -1.23
N GLU A 75 -5.75 13.50 -0.44
CA GLU A 75 -5.43 12.06 -0.57
C GLU A 75 -6.66 11.15 -0.47
N MET A 76 -7.57 11.42 0.47
CA MET A 76 -8.83 10.70 0.62
C MET A 76 -9.96 11.18 -0.32
N SER A 77 -9.73 12.23 -1.11
CA SER A 77 -10.78 12.86 -1.92
C SER A 77 -11.16 12.00 -3.13
N PRO A 78 -12.30 12.28 -3.80
CA PRO A 78 -12.64 11.62 -5.07
C PRO A 78 -11.74 12.02 -6.24
N THR A 79 -10.89 13.04 -6.08
CA THR A 79 -10.03 13.60 -7.15
C THR A 79 -8.62 13.94 -6.66
N PRO A 80 -7.85 12.96 -6.12
CA PRO A 80 -6.51 13.22 -5.59
C PRO A 80 -5.56 13.77 -6.66
N GLU A 81 -5.77 13.42 -7.93
CA GLU A 81 -4.98 13.93 -9.06
C GLU A 81 -5.02 15.46 -9.21
N ALA A 82 -6.09 16.11 -8.73
CA ALA A 82 -6.21 17.57 -8.77
C ALA A 82 -5.15 18.27 -7.90
N ALA A 83 -4.61 17.57 -6.90
CA ALA A 83 -3.61 18.11 -5.99
C ALA A 83 -2.16 17.87 -6.42
N LEU A 84 -1.91 17.03 -7.43
CA LEU A 84 -0.56 16.71 -7.91
C LEU A 84 0.25 17.96 -8.31
N PRO A 85 -0.28 18.94 -9.06
CA PRO A 85 0.49 20.15 -9.39
C PRO A 85 0.95 20.92 -8.15
N THR A 86 0.06 21.05 -7.16
CA THR A 86 0.36 21.71 -5.87
C THR A 86 1.40 20.91 -5.08
N ALA A 87 1.22 19.59 -4.96
CA ALA A 87 2.10 18.71 -4.21
C ALA A 87 3.54 18.69 -4.77
N ASN A 88 3.70 18.84 -6.10
CA ASN A 88 5.01 18.89 -6.72
C ASN A 88 5.86 20.08 -6.27
N HIS A 89 5.26 21.16 -5.77
CA HIS A 89 6.02 22.28 -5.19
C HIS A 89 6.69 21.95 -3.86
N LEU A 90 6.25 20.90 -3.15
CA LEU A 90 6.84 20.49 -1.88
C LEU A 90 8.14 19.69 -2.07
N ARG A 91 8.31 19.02 -3.22
CA ARG A 91 9.49 18.20 -3.50
C ARG A 91 10.76 19.04 -3.47
N GLY A 92 11.70 18.66 -2.61
CA GLY A 92 12.98 19.38 -2.46
C GLY A 92 12.89 20.75 -1.78
N LEU A 93 11.69 21.21 -1.38
CA LEU A 93 11.51 22.51 -0.72
C LEU A 93 12.15 22.53 0.68
N VAL A 94 12.07 21.42 1.41
CA VAL A 94 12.70 21.24 2.72
C VAL A 94 13.65 20.04 2.66
N PRO A 95 14.88 20.22 2.16
CA PRO A 95 15.74 19.13 1.72
C PRO A 95 16.17 18.15 2.82
N ASP A 96 16.18 18.60 4.09
CA ASP A 96 16.53 17.79 5.25
C ASP A 96 15.30 17.27 6.01
N GLY A 97 14.07 17.52 5.52
CA GLY A 97 12.84 17.00 6.10
C GLY A 97 12.36 15.76 5.36
N GLY A 98 12.73 14.56 5.83
CA GLY A 98 12.33 13.29 5.21
C GLY A 98 10.84 13.21 4.95
N HIS A 99 10.04 13.45 5.99
CA HIS A 99 8.57 13.50 5.90
C HIS A 99 8.06 14.44 4.78
N LEU A 100 8.66 15.61 4.56
CA LEU A 100 8.20 16.54 3.52
C LEU A 100 8.59 16.10 2.10
N HIS A 101 9.69 15.37 1.92
CA HIS A 101 9.97 14.68 0.65
C HIS A 101 8.98 13.54 0.40
N HIS A 102 8.58 12.85 1.46
CA HIS A 102 7.65 11.74 1.42
C HIS A 102 6.22 12.19 1.08
N MET A 103 5.76 13.31 1.61
CA MET A 103 4.34 13.72 1.53
C MET A 103 3.71 13.65 0.13
N PRO A 104 4.33 14.16 -0.96
CA PRO A 104 3.73 14.07 -2.30
C PRO A 104 3.44 12.63 -2.76
N THR A 105 4.08 11.63 -2.15
CA THR A 105 3.95 10.23 -2.53
C THR A 105 2.61 9.61 -2.15
N HIS A 106 1.90 10.18 -1.17
CA HIS A 106 0.50 9.83 -0.87
C HIS A 106 -0.38 9.98 -2.13
N LEU A 107 -0.21 11.08 -2.87
CA LEU A 107 -0.94 11.29 -4.13
C LEU A 107 -0.35 10.45 -5.27
N ASP A 108 0.97 10.27 -5.31
CA ASP A 108 1.62 9.51 -6.38
C ASP A 108 1.10 8.06 -6.42
N VAL A 109 1.04 7.37 -5.28
CA VAL A 109 0.58 5.97 -5.24
C VAL A 109 -0.89 5.84 -5.63
N LEU A 110 -1.74 6.78 -5.19
CA LEU A 110 -3.17 6.83 -5.55
C LEU A 110 -3.39 7.14 -7.04
N CYS A 111 -2.45 7.84 -7.68
CA CYS A 111 -2.54 8.23 -9.09
C CYS A 111 -1.76 7.29 -10.02
N GLY A 112 -1.11 6.25 -9.50
CA GLY A 112 -0.31 5.32 -10.29
C GLY A 112 1.03 5.89 -10.75
N HIS A 113 1.54 6.93 -10.09
CA HIS A 113 2.84 7.53 -10.35
C HIS A 113 3.95 6.84 -9.52
N TYR A 114 4.01 5.51 -9.61
CA TYR A 114 4.85 4.69 -8.74
C TYR A 114 6.35 5.03 -8.81
N GLN A 115 6.88 5.39 -9.99
CA GLN A 115 8.29 5.82 -10.08
C GLN A 115 8.55 7.11 -9.30
N ALA A 116 7.65 8.10 -9.36
CA ALA A 116 7.78 9.33 -8.59
C ALA A 116 7.72 9.06 -7.08
N ALA A 117 6.87 8.12 -6.66
CA ALA A 117 6.82 7.66 -5.27
C ALA A 117 8.14 7.00 -4.83
N ILE A 118 8.75 6.16 -5.67
CA ILE A 118 10.06 5.53 -5.39
C ILE A 118 11.15 6.59 -5.27
N ASP A 119 11.18 7.56 -6.18
CA ASP A 119 12.21 8.59 -6.23
C ASP A 119 12.12 9.53 -5.02
N SER A 120 10.93 10.04 -4.69
CA SER A 120 10.74 10.94 -3.54
C SER A 120 11.03 10.25 -2.22
N ASN A 121 10.58 9.01 -2.04
CA ASN A 121 10.91 8.25 -0.83
C ASN A 121 12.40 7.91 -0.75
N SER A 122 13.10 7.75 -1.88
CA SER A 122 14.56 7.59 -1.87
C SER A 122 15.28 8.85 -1.38
N GLU A 123 14.77 10.04 -1.68
CA GLU A 123 15.29 11.29 -1.12
C GLU A 123 14.90 11.48 0.35
N ALA A 124 13.68 11.05 0.73
CA ALA A 124 13.21 11.07 2.11
C ALA A 124 14.10 10.21 3.02
N ILE A 125 14.40 8.97 2.60
CA ILE A 125 15.32 8.06 3.30
C ILE A 125 16.71 8.69 3.47
N LYS A 126 17.25 9.35 2.44
CA LYS A 126 18.55 10.05 2.53
C LYS A 126 18.53 11.21 3.52
N ALA A 127 17.43 11.95 3.62
CA ALA A 127 17.26 13.00 4.60
C ALA A 127 17.19 12.40 6.03
N ASP A 128 16.44 11.32 6.19
CA ASP A 128 16.28 10.60 7.45
C ASP A 128 17.56 9.96 7.97
N ASP A 129 18.45 9.50 7.08
CA ASP A 129 19.77 8.99 7.46
C ASP A 129 20.61 10.06 8.18
N LYS A 130 20.45 11.35 7.81
CA LYS A 130 21.10 12.46 8.52
C LYS A 130 20.55 12.60 9.94
N TYR A 131 19.25 12.44 10.14
CA TYR A 131 18.65 12.45 11.47
C TYR A 131 19.12 11.25 12.29
N LEU A 132 19.05 10.03 11.73
CA LEU A 132 19.50 8.80 12.37
C LEU A 132 20.95 8.93 12.86
N SER A 133 21.84 9.47 12.03
CA SER A 133 23.26 9.64 12.39
C SER A 133 23.48 10.53 13.62
N LYS A 134 22.54 11.41 13.95
CA LYS A 134 22.60 12.35 15.08
C LYS A 134 21.82 11.87 16.30
N ALA A 135 20.61 11.37 16.08
CA ALA A 135 19.64 11.06 17.15
C ALA A 135 19.57 9.57 17.52
N GLY A 136 20.14 8.69 16.70
CA GLY A 136 20.05 7.25 16.86
C GLY A 136 18.67 6.67 16.49
N PRO A 137 18.52 5.33 16.54
CA PRO A 137 17.31 4.64 16.09
C PRO A 137 16.25 4.45 17.19
N LEU A 138 16.57 4.69 18.45
CA LEU A 138 15.71 4.36 19.60
C LEU A 138 14.77 5.50 19.99
N ASN A 139 13.94 5.94 19.04
CA ASN A 139 12.97 7.01 19.25
C ASN A 139 11.75 6.85 18.34
N PHE A 140 10.70 7.62 18.63
CA PHE A 140 9.44 7.60 17.86
C PHE A 140 9.62 7.97 16.39
N TYR A 141 10.64 8.75 16.03
CA TYR A 141 10.88 9.13 14.64
C TYR A 141 11.20 7.91 13.75
N SER A 142 11.62 6.78 14.32
CA SER A 142 11.77 5.53 13.58
C SER A 142 10.48 5.06 12.91
N LEU A 143 9.29 5.43 13.41
CA LEU A 143 8.01 5.18 12.73
C LEU A 143 7.94 5.89 11.38
N TYR A 144 8.27 7.18 11.33
CA TYR A 144 8.29 7.97 10.09
C TYR A 144 9.31 7.40 9.09
N ARG A 145 10.50 7.04 9.58
CA ARG A 145 11.54 6.41 8.76
C ARG A 145 11.07 5.08 8.14
N CYS A 146 10.33 4.27 8.91
CA CYS A 146 9.75 3.03 8.42
C CYS A 146 8.64 3.28 7.39
N HIS A 147 7.85 4.34 7.55
CA HIS A 147 6.80 4.73 6.61
C HIS A 147 7.35 5.07 5.23
N ASP A 148 8.45 5.84 5.16
CA ASP A 148 9.10 6.19 3.89
C ASP A 148 9.61 4.93 3.16
N LEU A 149 10.22 4.01 3.91
CA LEU A 149 10.67 2.72 3.39
C LEU A 149 9.48 1.85 2.92
N HIS A 150 8.38 1.86 3.67
CA HIS A 150 7.16 1.11 3.36
C HIS A 150 6.54 1.59 2.03
N PHE A 151 6.38 2.90 1.85
CA PHE A 151 5.89 3.47 0.59
C PHE A 151 6.79 3.13 -0.59
N ARG A 152 8.11 3.20 -0.41
CA ARG A 152 9.06 2.84 -1.46
C ARG A 152 8.92 1.38 -1.87
N VAL A 153 8.76 0.45 -0.92
CA VAL A 153 8.47 -0.95 -1.21
C VAL A 153 7.16 -1.09 -1.97
N TYR A 154 6.09 -0.47 -1.47
CA TYR A 154 4.75 -0.59 -2.06
C TYR A 154 4.72 -0.11 -3.52
N ALA A 155 5.25 1.08 -3.77
CA ALA A 155 5.36 1.64 -5.11
C ALA A 155 6.24 0.76 -6.02
N ALA A 156 7.38 0.27 -5.53
CA ALA A 156 8.24 -0.64 -6.28
C ALA A 156 7.58 -1.99 -6.59
N MET A 157 6.72 -2.51 -5.70
CA MET A 157 5.94 -3.71 -5.95
C MET A 157 4.97 -3.50 -7.11
N LEU A 158 4.23 -2.38 -7.14
CA LEU A 158 3.29 -2.08 -8.22
C LEU A 158 3.96 -1.65 -9.54
N ALA A 159 5.20 -1.15 -9.47
CA ALA A 159 6.05 -0.86 -10.63
C ALA A 159 6.84 -2.07 -11.16
N GLY A 160 6.78 -3.24 -10.49
CA GLY A 160 7.54 -4.42 -10.90
C GLY A 160 9.06 -4.28 -10.75
N GLN A 161 9.52 -3.59 -9.69
CA GLN A 161 10.94 -3.39 -9.38
C GLN A 161 11.39 -4.21 -8.16
N TYR A 162 11.70 -5.49 -8.39
CA TYR A 162 12.12 -6.46 -7.38
C TYR A 162 13.39 -6.05 -6.63
N LYS A 163 14.40 -5.52 -7.34
CA LYS A 163 15.68 -5.13 -6.72
C LYS A 163 15.48 -3.98 -5.75
N VAL A 164 14.65 -3.00 -6.13
CA VAL A 164 14.29 -1.88 -5.24
C VAL A 164 13.56 -2.41 -4.01
N CYS A 165 12.60 -3.33 -4.18
CA CYS A 165 11.87 -3.95 -3.08
C CYS A 165 12.80 -4.65 -2.07
N ILE A 166 13.64 -5.59 -2.51
CA ILE A 166 14.49 -6.40 -1.61
C ILE A 166 15.57 -5.55 -0.93
N ASN A 167 16.16 -4.58 -1.64
CA ASN A 167 17.12 -3.67 -1.04
C ASN A 167 16.44 -2.82 0.04
N THR A 168 15.25 -2.30 -0.22
CA THR A 168 14.49 -1.47 0.72
C THR A 168 14.01 -2.27 1.93
N ALA A 169 13.54 -3.51 1.74
CA ALA A 169 13.18 -4.40 2.85
C ALA A 169 14.37 -4.67 3.79
N SER A 170 15.57 -4.83 3.22
CA SER A 170 16.79 -5.02 4.02
C SER A 170 17.16 -3.75 4.82
N GLN A 171 16.95 -2.57 4.25
CA GLN A 171 17.11 -1.30 4.97
C GLN A 171 16.07 -1.14 6.10
N LEU A 172 14.82 -1.53 5.85
CA LEU A 172 13.76 -1.50 6.86
C LEU A 172 14.07 -2.42 8.02
N GLU A 173 14.46 -3.66 7.77
CA GLU A 173 14.85 -4.61 8.82
C GLU A 173 16.00 -4.06 9.68
N SER A 174 16.98 -3.38 9.08
CA SER A 174 18.07 -2.74 9.81
C SER A 174 17.63 -1.51 10.63
N THR A 175 16.50 -0.90 10.26
CA THR A 175 15.94 0.28 10.94
C THR A 175 15.19 -0.08 12.22
N ILE A 176 14.76 -1.34 12.35
CA ILE A 176 13.96 -1.84 13.48
C ILE A 176 14.77 -2.89 14.26
N PRO A 177 15.76 -2.47 15.08
CA PRO A 177 16.49 -3.40 15.93
C PRO A 177 15.57 -3.99 17.01
N LYS A 178 15.91 -5.17 17.54
CA LYS A 178 15.15 -5.82 18.62
C LYS A 178 14.92 -4.90 19.82
N ASP A 179 15.95 -4.17 20.24
CA ASP A 179 15.90 -3.23 21.37
C ASP A 179 14.84 -2.14 21.18
N LEU A 180 14.56 -1.72 19.93
CA LEU A 180 13.51 -0.76 19.62
C LEU A 180 12.12 -1.35 19.91
N LEU A 181 11.89 -2.60 19.48
CA LEU A 181 10.62 -3.28 19.69
C LEU A 181 10.36 -3.62 21.17
N GLN A 182 11.41 -3.78 21.97
CA GLN A 182 11.30 -4.07 23.40
C GLN A 182 10.95 -2.84 24.25
N ILE A 183 10.87 -1.64 23.66
CA ILE A 183 10.36 -0.46 24.37
C ILE A 183 8.85 -0.63 24.60
N GLU A 184 8.46 -0.73 25.86
CA GLU A 184 7.05 -0.89 26.29
C GLU A 184 6.29 0.44 26.33
N SER A 185 6.99 1.56 26.56
CA SER A 185 6.39 2.89 26.62
C SER A 185 7.26 3.92 25.86
N PRO A 186 6.81 4.42 24.71
CA PRO A 186 5.61 3.98 23.98
C PRO A 186 5.70 2.50 23.51
N PRO A 187 4.58 1.81 23.23
CA PRO A 187 4.56 0.39 22.86
C PRO A 187 5.07 0.17 21.43
N MET A 188 6.39 0.18 21.25
CA MET A 188 7.01 0.23 19.92
C MET A 188 6.78 -1.03 19.10
N ALA A 189 6.70 -2.21 19.73
CA ALA A 189 6.34 -3.44 19.01
C ALA A 189 4.97 -3.34 18.34
N ASP A 190 4.01 -2.68 18.99
CA ASP A 190 2.64 -2.56 18.49
C ASP A 190 2.53 -1.70 17.24
N TRP A 191 3.47 -0.77 17.03
CA TRP A 191 3.46 0.14 15.88
C TRP A 191 4.45 -0.21 14.78
N LEU A 192 5.54 -0.93 15.12
CA LEU A 192 6.66 -1.11 14.19
C LEU A 192 6.84 -2.54 13.69
N GLU A 193 6.43 -3.55 14.45
CA GLU A 193 6.79 -4.92 14.11
C GLU A 193 6.15 -5.38 12.79
N ALA A 194 4.96 -4.87 12.47
CA ALA A 194 4.25 -5.22 11.23
C ALA A 194 5.06 -4.88 9.95
N PHE A 195 5.90 -3.84 9.97
CA PHE A 195 6.76 -3.50 8.83
C PHE A 195 7.80 -4.58 8.51
N LEU A 196 8.17 -5.42 9.48
CA LEU A 196 9.14 -6.50 9.24
C LEU A 196 8.57 -7.63 8.38
N SER A 197 7.26 -7.64 8.12
CA SER A 197 6.60 -8.61 7.25
C SER A 197 6.80 -8.35 5.74
N LEU A 198 7.31 -7.17 5.35
CA LEU A 198 7.37 -6.75 3.94
C LEU A 198 8.16 -7.72 3.05
N ARG A 199 9.25 -8.30 3.54
CA ARG A 199 10.06 -9.23 2.72
C ARG A 199 9.23 -10.43 2.25
N ALA A 200 8.40 -11.00 3.10
CA ALA A 200 7.55 -12.12 2.72
C ALA A 200 6.54 -11.73 1.62
N HIS A 201 5.90 -10.56 1.74
CA HIS A 201 5.01 -10.04 0.71
C HIS A 201 5.72 -9.80 -0.63
N ILE A 202 6.93 -9.24 -0.60
CA ILE A 202 7.76 -9.03 -1.80
C ILE A 202 8.02 -10.38 -2.48
N LEU A 203 8.43 -11.40 -1.74
CA LEU A 203 8.72 -12.69 -2.34
C LEU A 203 7.47 -13.35 -2.94
N VAL A 204 6.28 -13.17 -2.34
CA VAL A 204 5.01 -13.63 -2.92
C VAL A 204 4.72 -12.91 -4.24
N ARG A 205 4.78 -11.56 -4.22
CA ARG A 205 4.55 -10.69 -5.38
C ARG A 205 5.37 -11.07 -6.60
N PHE A 206 6.62 -11.45 -6.37
CA PHE A 206 7.61 -11.74 -7.41
C PHE A 206 7.83 -13.24 -7.66
N GLY A 207 6.99 -14.10 -7.07
CA GLY A 207 7.01 -15.54 -7.29
C GLY A 207 8.32 -16.22 -6.86
N LYS A 208 8.97 -15.69 -5.82
CA LYS A 208 10.22 -16.22 -5.26
C LYS A 208 9.93 -17.36 -4.29
N TRP A 209 9.27 -18.40 -4.81
CA TRP A 209 8.69 -19.49 -4.02
C TRP A 209 9.74 -20.25 -3.22
N GLN A 210 10.90 -20.56 -3.81
CA GLN A 210 11.96 -21.27 -3.12
C GLN A 210 12.53 -20.43 -1.97
N ASP A 211 12.79 -19.14 -2.20
CA ASP A 211 13.28 -18.22 -1.17
C ASP A 211 12.30 -18.11 0.02
N LEU A 212 10.98 -18.15 -0.24
CA LEU A 212 9.94 -18.20 0.80
C LEU A 212 9.93 -19.53 1.57
N ILE A 213 10.02 -20.65 0.86
CA ILE A 213 10.05 -21.98 1.46
C ILE A 213 11.25 -22.09 2.42
N ASP A 214 12.41 -21.57 2.01
CA ASP A 214 13.65 -21.61 2.78
C ASP A 214 13.75 -20.52 3.87
N MET A 215 12.84 -19.53 3.86
CA MET A 215 12.82 -18.46 4.85
C MET A 215 12.63 -19.04 6.27
N LYS A 216 13.48 -18.64 7.21
CA LYS A 216 13.37 -19.07 8.61
C LYS A 216 12.33 -18.23 9.33
N LEU A 217 11.63 -18.85 10.28
CA LEU A 217 10.80 -18.10 11.22
C LEU A 217 11.69 -17.34 12.22
N PRO A 218 11.24 -16.19 12.75
CA PRO A 218 11.90 -15.53 13.88
C PRO A 218 12.06 -16.49 15.07
N GLU A 219 13.14 -16.34 15.83
CA GLU A 219 13.34 -17.10 17.07
C GLU A 219 12.32 -16.68 18.14
N ASP A 220 12.11 -15.37 18.29
CA ASP A 220 11.19 -14.76 19.25
C ASP A 220 9.83 -14.48 18.60
N GLN A 221 9.04 -15.54 18.41
CA GLN A 221 7.77 -15.44 17.68
C GLN A 221 6.65 -14.74 18.47
N GLU A 222 6.84 -14.47 19.76
CA GLU A 222 5.94 -13.61 20.54
C GLU A 222 6.17 -12.15 20.20
N LEU A 223 7.44 -11.70 20.19
CA LEU A 223 7.78 -10.34 19.79
C LEU A 223 7.44 -10.09 18.31
N TYR A 224 7.84 -11.01 17.45
CA TYR A 224 7.68 -10.95 15.99
C TYR A 224 6.42 -11.70 15.51
N CYS A 225 5.31 -11.53 16.22
CA CYS A 225 4.07 -12.28 15.98
C CYS A 225 3.49 -12.05 14.57
N MET A 226 3.38 -10.80 14.10
CA MET A 226 2.85 -10.49 12.77
C MET A 226 3.76 -11.05 11.67
N SER A 227 5.07 -10.82 11.79
CA SER A 227 6.07 -11.33 10.85
C SER A 227 6.03 -12.86 10.77
N THR A 228 5.89 -13.53 11.91
CA THR A 228 5.75 -14.99 11.96
C THR A 228 4.52 -15.46 11.22
N SER A 229 3.36 -14.85 11.47
CA SER A 229 2.11 -15.20 10.79
C SER A 229 2.19 -14.95 9.28
N ILE A 230 2.72 -13.81 8.83
CA ILE A 230 2.87 -13.54 7.39
C ILE A 230 3.85 -14.50 6.70
N VAL A 231 4.96 -14.88 7.34
CA VAL A 231 5.88 -15.88 6.78
C VAL A 231 5.19 -17.24 6.62
N LEU A 232 4.38 -17.66 7.61
CA LEU A 232 3.61 -18.91 7.53
C LEU A 232 2.55 -18.88 6.43
N TYR A 233 1.83 -17.76 6.30
CA TYR A 233 0.93 -17.49 5.17
C TYR A 233 1.68 -17.61 3.83
N ALA A 234 2.79 -16.90 3.69
CA ALA A 234 3.54 -16.84 2.44
C ALA A 234 4.13 -18.20 2.06
N LYS A 235 4.58 -19.00 3.04
CA LYS A 235 4.99 -20.38 2.83
C LYS A 235 3.84 -21.25 2.35
N SER A 236 2.66 -21.14 2.96
CA SER A 236 1.48 -21.89 2.53
C SER A 236 1.16 -21.61 1.06
N VAL A 237 1.15 -20.33 0.66
CA VAL A 237 0.96 -19.91 -0.74
C VAL A 237 2.08 -20.43 -1.65
N ALA A 238 3.35 -20.35 -1.23
CA ALA A 238 4.47 -20.85 -2.02
C ALA A 238 4.41 -22.37 -2.26
N PHE A 239 4.04 -23.16 -1.25
CA PHE A 239 3.83 -24.60 -1.40
C PHE A 239 2.63 -24.90 -2.31
N ALA A 240 1.52 -24.15 -2.18
CA ALA A 240 0.37 -24.28 -3.07
C ALA A 240 0.78 -24.00 -4.53
N ALA A 241 1.41 -22.85 -4.79
CA ALA A 241 1.87 -22.44 -6.11
C ALA A 241 2.92 -23.40 -6.72
N THR A 242 3.59 -24.23 -5.92
CA THR A 242 4.53 -25.25 -6.39
C THR A 242 3.94 -26.67 -6.43
N GLY A 243 2.63 -26.82 -6.24
CA GLY A 243 1.91 -28.10 -6.29
C GLY A 243 2.08 -28.99 -5.06
N ARG A 244 2.72 -28.48 -4.01
CA ARG A 244 3.05 -29.18 -2.76
C ARG A 244 1.92 -29.00 -1.74
N VAL A 245 0.75 -29.55 -2.07
CA VAL A 245 -0.52 -29.34 -1.35
C VAL A 245 -0.44 -29.78 0.12
N SER A 246 0.24 -30.88 0.43
CA SER A 246 0.37 -31.38 1.80
C SER A 246 1.20 -30.44 2.68
N GLU A 247 2.31 -29.90 2.16
CA GLU A 247 3.12 -28.92 2.87
C GLU A 247 2.41 -27.57 3.01
N SER A 248 1.61 -27.17 2.01
CA SER A 248 0.77 -25.99 2.09
C SER A 248 -0.26 -26.12 3.22
N GLU A 249 -0.99 -27.23 3.28
CA GLU A 249 -1.93 -27.52 4.37
C GLU A 249 -1.26 -27.50 5.75
N HIS A 250 -0.07 -28.08 5.86
CA HIS A 250 0.70 -28.03 7.11
C HIS A 250 1.00 -26.59 7.54
N HIS A 251 1.46 -25.73 6.63
CA HIS A 251 1.76 -24.34 6.93
C HIS A 251 0.51 -23.49 7.16
N ARG A 252 -0.63 -23.82 6.53
CA ARG A 252 -1.93 -23.25 6.90
C ARG A 252 -2.28 -23.54 8.36
N GLY A 253 -2.12 -24.80 8.80
CA GLY A 253 -2.35 -25.16 10.20
C GLY A 253 -1.47 -24.34 11.17
N LEU A 254 -0.18 -24.20 10.84
CA LEU A 254 0.75 -23.37 11.62
C LEU A 254 0.36 -21.88 11.59
N PHE A 255 -0.10 -21.38 10.45
CA PHE A 255 -0.61 -20.01 10.33
C PHE A 255 -1.76 -19.76 11.31
N HIS A 256 -2.80 -20.61 11.32
CA HIS A 256 -3.93 -20.44 12.24
C HIS A 256 -3.50 -20.52 13.71
N GLU A 257 -2.56 -21.41 14.06
CA GLU A 257 -2.02 -21.47 15.42
C GLU A 257 -1.29 -20.18 15.79
N SER A 258 -0.53 -19.60 14.84
CA SER A 258 0.24 -18.37 15.08
C SER A 258 -0.64 -17.17 15.42
N LEU A 259 -1.88 -17.11 14.91
CA LEU A 259 -2.81 -16.00 15.14
C LEU A 259 -3.12 -15.79 16.63
N LYS A 260 -3.04 -16.83 17.45
CA LYS A 260 -3.31 -16.75 18.90
C LYS A 260 -2.29 -15.88 19.65
N ARG A 261 -1.13 -15.62 19.06
CA ARG A 261 -0.06 -14.79 19.64
C ARG A 261 -0.15 -13.31 19.24
N VAL A 262 -0.96 -12.98 18.24
CA VAL A 262 -1.06 -11.61 17.73
C VAL A 262 -2.02 -10.82 18.64
N PRO A 263 -1.55 -9.84 19.40
CA PRO A 263 -2.42 -9.07 20.27
C PRO A 263 -3.30 -8.13 19.44
N THR A 264 -4.48 -7.81 19.96
CA THR A 264 -5.41 -6.86 19.31
C THR A 264 -4.85 -5.44 19.22
N SER A 265 -3.80 -5.12 19.99
CA SER A 265 -3.12 -3.83 19.97
C SER A 265 -2.08 -3.70 18.85
N ARG A 266 -1.66 -4.81 18.21
CA ARG A 266 -0.69 -4.79 17.12
C ARG A 266 -1.32 -4.18 15.87
N THR A 267 -0.74 -3.11 15.34
CA THR A 267 -1.26 -2.40 14.18
C THR A 267 -0.20 -2.20 13.10
N LEU A 268 -0.68 -1.96 11.89
CA LEU A 268 0.02 -1.24 10.85
C LEU A 268 -0.82 0.01 10.57
N PHE A 269 -0.38 1.15 11.09
CA PHE A 269 -1.15 2.41 11.09
C PHE A 269 -2.60 2.22 11.54
N ASN A 270 -3.56 2.46 10.64
CA ASN A 270 -5.00 2.47 10.92
C ASN A 270 -5.60 1.05 10.96
N ASN A 271 -4.83 0.04 10.57
CA ASN A 271 -5.27 -1.34 10.45
C ASN A 271 -4.75 -2.20 11.61
N THR A 272 -5.62 -3.01 12.20
CA THR A 272 -5.15 -4.05 13.13
C THR A 272 -4.45 -5.17 12.35
N CYS A 273 -3.38 -5.72 12.90
CA CYS A 273 -2.70 -6.86 12.27
C CYS A 273 -3.63 -8.07 12.14
N LEU A 274 -4.58 -8.25 13.07
CA LEU A 274 -5.58 -9.32 12.97
C LEU A 274 -6.50 -9.15 11.75
N ASP A 275 -6.90 -7.93 11.41
CA ASP A 275 -7.72 -7.68 10.22
C ASP A 275 -6.93 -7.90 8.93
N ILE A 276 -5.66 -7.48 8.89
CA ILE A 276 -4.75 -7.79 7.78
C ILE A 276 -4.58 -9.32 7.62
N LEU A 277 -4.39 -10.04 8.73
CA LEU A 277 -4.25 -11.50 8.73
C LEU A 277 -5.52 -12.24 8.31
N ARG A 278 -6.71 -11.64 8.47
CA ARG A 278 -7.95 -12.18 7.90
C ARG A 278 -7.95 -12.10 6.37
N VAL A 279 -7.33 -11.09 5.76
CA VAL A 279 -7.11 -11.07 4.30
C VAL A 279 -6.17 -12.21 3.90
N ALA A 280 -5.06 -12.37 4.62
CA ALA A 280 -4.10 -13.46 4.40
C ALA A 280 -4.75 -14.85 4.49
N GLU A 281 -5.61 -15.06 5.49
CA GLU A 281 -6.37 -16.30 5.68
C GLU A 281 -7.25 -16.64 4.47
N ALA A 282 -8.05 -15.68 4.00
CA ALA A 282 -8.91 -15.93 2.84
C ALA A 282 -8.09 -16.14 1.56
N MET A 283 -6.96 -15.43 1.42
CA MET A 283 -6.04 -15.60 0.30
C MET A 283 -5.38 -16.99 0.28
N LEU A 284 -4.84 -17.46 1.41
CA LEU A 284 -4.17 -18.76 1.46
C LEU A 284 -5.15 -19.91 1.23
N ASP A 285 -6.37 -19.81 1.76
CA ASP A 285 -7.40 -20.84 1.55
C ASP A 285 -7.81 -20.89 0.08
N GLY A 286 -7.96 -19.74 -0.56
CA GLY A 286 -8.23 -19.64 -1.99
C GLY A 286 -7.14 -20.32 -2.84
N GLU A 287 -5.88 -19.98 -2.60
CA GLU A 287 -4.73 -20.56 -3.32
C GLU A 287 -4.60 -22.09 -3.09
N LEU A 288 -4.77 -22.54 -1.84
CA LEU A 288 -4.68 -23.96 -1.49
C LEU A 288 -5.81 -24.77 -2.12
N GLU A 289 -7.06 -24.32 -1.98
CA GLU A 289 -8.21 -25.03 -2.56
C GLU A 289 -8.15 -25.02 -4.10
N TYR A 290 -7.62 -23.96 -4.71
CA TYR A 290 -7.39 -23.92 -6.15
C TYR A 290 -6.45 -25.05 -6.57
N ARG A 291 -5.36 -25.26 -5.82
CA ARG A 291 -4.36 -26.29 -6.11
C ARG A 291 -4.84 -27.70 -5.77
N ARG A 292 -5.86 -27.82 -4.90
CA ARG A 292 -6.66 -29.04 -4.72
C ARG A 292 -7.64 -29.33 -5.84
N LYS A 293 -7.81 -28.40 -6.78
CA LYS A 293 -8.82 -28.43 -7.85
C LYS A 293 -10.26 -28.28 -7.35
N ASN A 294 -10.44 -27.75 -6.14
CA ASN A 294 -11.74 -27.39 -5.59
C ASN A 294 -12.10 -25.96 -6.03
N TYR A 295 -12.21 -25.74 -7.33
CA TYR A 295 -12.21 -24.39 -7.93
C TYR A 295 -13.34 -23.49 -7.44
N ASP A 296 -14.55 -24.02 -7.25
CA ASP A 296 -15.69 -23.22 -6.75
C ASP A 296 -15.40 -22.66 -5.36
N VAL A 297 -14.89 -23.51 -4.46
CA VAL A 297 -14.49 -23.15 -3.08
C VAL A 297 -13.32 -22.17 -3.10
N ALA A 298 -12.33 -22.42 -3.96
CA ALA A 298 -11.18 -21.55 -4.13
C ALA A 298 -11.60 -20.12 -4.52
N PHE A 299 -12.49 -19.99 -5.51
CA PHE A 299 -12.97 -18.68 -5.95
C PHE A 299 -13.90 -18.00 -4.93
N GLU A 300 -14.61 -18.75 -4.08
CA GLU A 300 -15.31 -18.16 -2.92
C GLU A 300 -14.33 -17.51 -1.94
N HIS A 301 -13.28 -18.23 -1.53
CA HIS A 301 -12.25 -17.69 -0.65
C HIS A 301 -11.52 -16.48 -1.24
N LEU A 302 -11.18 -16.50 -2.53
CA LEU A 302 -10.54 -15.36 -3.18
C LEU A 302 -11.47 -14.14 -3.26
N ARG A 303 -12.77 -14.32 -3.48
CA ARG A 303 -13.75 -13.21 -3.39
C ARG A 303 -13.89 -12.69 -1.96
N GLU A 304 -13.84 -13.57 -0.98
CA GLU A 304 -13.85 -13.18 0.43
C GLU A 304 -12.58 -12.40 0.80
N ALA A 305 -11.41 -12.76 0.26
CA ALA A 305 -10.18 -12.00 0.42
C ALA A 305 -10.31 -10.58 -0.13
N ILE A 306 -10.86 -10.43 -1.35
CA ILE A 306 -11.19 -9.13 -1.94
C ILE A 306 -12.13 -8.34 -1.04
N ARG A 307 -13.20 -8.96 -0.54
CA ARG A 307 -14.16 -8.28 0.34
C ARG A 307 -13.51 -7.82 1.64
N ARG A 308 -12.64 -8.63 2.24
CA ARG A 308 -11.91 -8.29 3.48
C ARG A 308 -10.92 -7.15 3.23
N GLU A 309 -10.17 -7.20 2.13
CA GLU A 309 -9.27 -6.12 1.70
C GLU A 309 -10.03 -4.81 1.48
N ASP A 310 -11.09 -4.83 0.67
CA ASP A 310 -11.92 -3.65 0.35
C ASP A 310 -12.62 -3.06 1.61
N SER A 311 -12.67 -3.81 2.71
CA SER A 311 -13.28 -3.40 3.99
C SER A 311 -12.28 -2.90 5.03
N LEU A 312 -10.97 -2.97 4.75
CA LEU A 312 -9.95 -2.45 5.64
C LEU A 312 -10.12 -0.92 5.82
N PRO A 313 -9.86 -0.38 7.02
CA PRO A 313 -9.67 1.05 7.23
C PRO A 313 -8.72 1.67 6.21
N TYR A 314 -9.02 2.93 5.84
CA TYR A 314 -8.16 3.69 4.96
C TYR A 314 -6.76 3.83 5.51
N ASP A 315 -5.77 3.68 4.64
CA ASP A 315 -4.37 3.73 5.00
C ASP A 315 -3.53 3.97 3.74
N GLU A 316 -2.40 4.65 3.89
CA GLU A 316 -1.44 4.85 2.82
C GLU A 316 -0.04 4.41 3.25
N PRO A 317 0.61 3.52 2.48
CA PRO A 317 -0.02 2.73 1.44
C PRO A 317 -1.01 1.75 2.07
N TRP A 318 -1.91 1.16 1.28
CA TRP A 318 -2.93 0.23 1.77
C TRP A 318 -2.37 -0.86 2.70
N GLY A 319 -3.12 -1.21 3.74
CA GLY A 319 -2.69 -2.20 4.75
C GLY A 319 -2.40 -3.61 4.23
N TRP A 320 -2.87 -3.95 3.02
CA TRP A 320 -2.50 -5.18 2.31
C TRP A 320 -1.60 -4.89 1.11
N MET A 321 -0.45 -5.56 1.05
CA MET A 321 0.65 -5.20 0.13
C MET A 321 0.44 -5.60 -1.34
N GLN A 322 -0.31 -6.65 -1.61
CA GLN A 322 -0.53 -7.17 -2.97
C GLN A 322 -2.02 -7.29 -3.24
N PRO A 323 -2.62 -6.46 -4.11
CA PRO A 323 -4.06 -6.50 -4.34
C PRO A 323 -4.56 -7.92 -4.60
N THR A 324 -5.51 -8.40 -3.79
CA THR A 324 -6.00 -9.79 -3.83
C THR A 324 -6.65 -10.10 -5.17
N ARG A 325 -7.23 -9.07 -5.81
CA ARG A 325 -7.74 -9.07 -7.18
C ARG A 325 -6.74 -9.56 -8.21
N HIS A 326 -5.43 -9.37 -8.01
CA HIS A 326 -4.42 -9.82 -8.97
C HIS A 326 -4.33 -11.35 -9.00
N ALA A 327 -4.36 -12.01 -7.84
CA ALA A 327 -4.37 -13.46 -7.76
C ALA A 327 -5.69 -14.03 -8.29
N TYR A 328 -6.83 -13.45 -7.87
CA TYR A 328 -8.14 -13.84 -8.38
C TYR A 328 -8.24 -13.74 -9.90
N GLY A 329 -7.84 -12.60 -10.48
CA GLY A 329 -7.81 -12.39 -11.93
C GLY A 329 -6.89 -13.38 -12.65
N ALA A 330 -5.70 -13.65 -12.09
CA ALA A 330 -4.75 -14.57 -12.72
C ALA A 330 -5.28 -16.01 -12.76
N LEU A 331 -5.90 -16.47 -11.67
CA LEU A 331 -6.45 -17.81 -11.54
C LEU A 331 -7.75 -18.00 -12.35
N LEU A 332 -8.55 -16.93 -12.53
CA LEU A 332 -9.65 -16.90 -13.50
C LEU A 332 -9.14 -17.11 -14.93
N MET A 333 -8.06 -16.44 -15.32
CA MET A 333 -7.46 -16.60 -16.65
C MET A 333 -6.94 -18.02 -16.88
N GLU A 334 -6.34 -18.65 -15.87
CA GLU A 334 -5.88 -20.05 -15.92
C GLU A 334 -7.05 -21.01 -16.16
N GLN A 335 -8.25 -20.74 -15.61
CA GLN A 335 -9.46 -21.52 -15.91
C GLN A 335 -10.21 -21.07 -17.19
N GLY A 336 -9.69 -20.09 -17.93
CA GLY A 336 -10.32 -19.59 -19.16
C GLY A 336 -11.49 -18.63 -18.95
N TYR A 337 -11.75 -18.17 -17.72
CA TYR A 337 -12.76 -17.16 -17.40
C TYR A 337 -12.29 -15.74 -17.77
N LEU A 338 -11.95 -15.54 -19.04
CA LEU A 338 -11.30 -14.32 -19.52
C LEU A 338 -12.18 -13.07 -19.40
N LYS A 339 -13.50 -13.21 -19.56
CA LYS A 339 -14.44 -12.07 -19.42
C LYS A 339 -14.47 -11.57 -17.98
N ASP A 340 -14.48 -12.47 -17.01
CA ASP A 340 -14.48 -12.13 -15.59
C ASP A 340 -13.13 -11.53 -15.20
N ALA A 341 -12.02 -12.06 -15.73
CA ALA A 341 -10.69 -11.48 -15.53
C ALA A 341 -10.60 -10.04 -16.05
N VAL A 342 -11.13 -9.73 -17.24
CA VAL A 342 -11.20 -8.35 -17.75
C VAL A 342 -11.90 -7.43 -16.76
N GLU A 343 -13.05 -7.84 -16.23
CA GLU A 343 -13.79 -7.03 -15.25
C GLU A 343 -12.99 -6.80 -13.97
N VAL A 344 -12.30 -7.83 -13.46
CA VAL A 344 -11.44 -7.73 -12.28
C VAL A 344 -10.33 -6.71 -12.48
N TYR A 345 -9.61 -6.76 -13.60
CA TYR A 345 -8.52 -5.82 -13.86
C TYR A 345 -9.02 -4.41 -14.19
N LYS A 346 -10.14 -4.25 -14.89
CA LYS A 346 -10.76 -2.93 -15.09
C LYS A 346 -11.14 -2.30 -13.75
N THR A 347 -11.66 -3.10 -12.81
CA THR A 347 -11.99 -2.63 -11.47
C THR A 347 -10.75 -2.23 -10.68
N ASP A 348 -9.73 -3.09 -10.63
CA ASP A 348 -8.47 -2.80 -9.93
C ASP A 348 -7.79 -1.52 -10.46
N LEU A 349 -7.69 -1.38 -11.79
CA LEU A 349 -7.10 -0.20 -12.44
C LEU A 349 -7.96 1.07 -12.32
N GLY A 350 -9.20 0.96 -11.83
CA GLY A 350 -10.11 2.10 -11.74
C GLY A 350 -10.71 2.54 -13.07
N LEU A 351 -10.77 1.65 -14.05
CA LEU A 351 -11.38 1.87 -15.38
C LEU A 351 -12.90 1.61 -15.38
N ASN A 352 -13.47 1.30 -14.22
CA ASN A 352 -14.90 1.28 -13.95
C ASN A 352 -15.19 1.81 -12.54
N ASP A 353 -16.47 2.05 -12.24
CA ASP A 353 -16.89 2.70 -10.99
C ASP A 353 -17.23 1.72 -9.86
N LYS A 354 -16.72 0.48 -9.92
CA LYS A 354 -17.01 -0.55 -8.90
C LYS A 354 -16.23 -0.35 -7.61
N LEU A 355 -15.11 0.37 -7.65
CA LEU A 355 -14.29 0.68 -6.47
C LEU A 355 -14.30 2.19 -6.17
N PRO A 356 -14.35 2.56 -4.87
CA PRO A 356 -13.91 3.86 -4.36
C PRO A 356 -12.62 4.35 -5.01
N ARG A 357 -12.48 5.67 -5.22
CA ARG A 357 -11.27 6.25 -5.81
C ARG A 357 -9.99 5.86 -5.07
N ALA A 358 -10.08 5.81 -3.73
CA ALA A 358 -9.02 5.45 -2.81
C ALA A 358 -8.61 3.98 -2.85
N LEU A 359 -9.40 3.09 -3.48
CA LEU A 359 -9.11 1.66 -3.59
C LEU A 359 -8.70 1.23 -5.01
N ARG A 360 -8.47 2.20 -5.89
CA ARG A 360 -8.03 1.95 -7.27
C ARG A 360 -6.50 1.97 -7.32
N HIS A 361 -5.92 1.14 -8.19
CA HIS A 361 -4.49 1.06 -8.45
C HIS A 361 -4.15 1.43 -9.91
N PRO A 362 -4.32 2.71 -10.33
CA PRO A 362 -4.06 3.12 -11.71
C PRO A 362 -2.63 2.77 -12.15
N ASN A 363 -2.45 2.46 -13.42
CA ASN A 363 -1.14 2.25 -14.05
C ASN A 363 -0.25 1.15 -13.41
N ASN A 364 -0.78 0.27 -12.55
CA ASN A 364 0.02 -0.81 -11.99
C ASN A 364 0.33 -1.85 -13.09
N VAL A 365 1.59 -2.27 -13.19
CA VAL A 365 2.07 -3.05 -14.35
C VAL A 365 1.37 -4.41 -14.47
N TRP A 366 0.91 -4.94 -13.34
CA TRP A 366 0.41 -6.30 -13.22
C TRP A 366 -1.04 -6.45 -13.68
N ALA A 367 -1.92 -5.54 -13.25
CA ALA A 367 -3.28 -5.50 -13.75
C ALA A 367 -3.34 -4.99 -15.20
N LEU A 368 -2.44 -4.06 -15.59
CA LEU A 368 -2.29 -3.67 -17.00
C LEU A 368 -1.94 -4.88 -17.88
N HIS A 369 -0.97 -5.70 -17.44
CA HIS A 369 -0.61 -6.93 -18.15
C HIS A 369 -1.79 -7.91 -18.21
N GLY A 370 -2.44 -8.18 -17.07
CA GLY A 370 -3.58 -9.09 -17.00
C GLY A 370 -4.75 -8.64 -17.87
N LEU A 371 -5.05 -7.34 -17.91
CA LEU A 371 -6.09 -6.76 -18.74
C LEU A 371 -5.77 -6.90 -20.22
N HIS A 372 -4.58 -6.46 -20.64
CA HIS A 372 -4.14 -6.56 -22.03
C HIS A 372 -4.19 -8.01 -22.52
N GLU A 373 -3.57 -8.92 -21.78
CA GLU A 373 -3.53 -10.35 -22.14
C GLU A 373 -4.94 -10.96 -22.24
N SER A 374 -5.83 -10.65 -21.30
CA SER A 374 -7.21 -11.14 -21.32
C SER A 374 -7.98 -10.62 -22.53
N LEU A 375 -7.81 -9.33 -22.88
CA LEU A 375 -8.44 -8.72 -24.04
C LEU A 375 -7.93 -9.32 -25.36
N SER A 376 -6.60 -9.50 -25.50
CA SER A 376 -6.01 -10.14 -26.67
C SER A 376 -6.51 -11.57 -26.87
N ARG A 377 -6.56 -12.38 -25.80
CA ARG A 377 -7.06 -13.76 -25.86
C ARG A 377 -8.55 -13.84 -26.20
N LEU A 378 -9.32 -12.79 -25.92
CA LEU A 378 -10.72 -12.65 -26.31
C LEU A 378 -10.92 -12.12 -27.74
N GLY A 379 -9.86 -11.72 -28.45
CA GLY A 379 -9.95 -11.06 -29.76
C GLY A 379 -10.52 -9.64 -29.70
N ARG A 380 -10.43 -8.98 -28.54
CA ARG A 380 -10.88 -7.58 -28.32
C ARG A 380 -9.77 -6.60 -28.65
N ASP A 381 -9.28 -6.65 -29.89
CA ASP A 381 -8.02 -6.01 -30.31
C ASP A 381 -8.02 -4.48 -30.14
N LEU A 382 -9.17 -3.82 -30.34
CA LEU A 382 -9.28 -2.37 -30.16
C LEU A 382 -9.06 -1.97 -28.69
N GLU A 383 -9.73 -2.64 -27.76
CA GLU A 383 -9.56 -2.39 -26.32
C GLU A 383 -8.17 -2.79 -25.84
N ALA A 384 -7.59 -3.88 -26.36
CA ALA A 384 -6.21 -4.24 -26.05
C ALA A 384 -5.25 -3.12 -26.47
N LYS A 385 -5.44 -2.57 -27.68
CA LYS A 385 -4.62 -1.47 -28.20
C LYS A 385 -4.73 -0.18 -27.37
N GLU A 386 -5.89 0.11 -26.78
CA GLU A 386 -6.07 1.26 -25.88
C GLU A 386 -5.21 1.15 -24.61
N ILE A 387 -5.06 -0.07 -24.07
CA ILE A 387 -4.28 -0.32 -22.85
C ILE A 387 -2.78 -0.53 -23.14
N GLU A 388 -2.43 -0.96 -24.36
CA GLU A 388 -1.06 -1.30 -24.74
C GLU A 388 -0.05 -0.18 -24.47
N GLY A 389 -0.40 1.07 -24.77
CA GLY A 389 0.48 2.22 -24.50
C GLY A 389 0.80 2.41 -23.01
N HIS A 390 -0.20 2.23 -22.15
CA HIS A 390 -0.03 2.28 -20.69
C HIS A 390 0.82 1.12 -20.20
N LEU A 391 0.56 -0.10 -20.72
CA LEU A 391 1.33 -1.29 -20.38
C LEU A 391 2.80 -1.14 -20.77
N GLN A 392 3.12 -0.71 -22.00
CA GLN A 392 4.50 -0.53 -22.45
C GLN A 392 5.25 0.50 -21.61
N LYS A 393 4.58 1.61 -21.22
CA LYS A 393 5.17 2.60 -20.33
C LYS A 393 5.47 2.01 -18.94
N ALA A 394 4.57 1.21 -18.38
CA ALA A 394 4.79 0.55 -17.10
C ALA A 394 5.91 -0.52 -17.17
N LEU A 395 5.93 -1.33 -18.23
CA LEU A 395 6.96 -2.35 -18.48
C LEU A 395 8.36 -1.77 -18.64
N ALA A 396 8.49 -0.57 -19.22
CA ALA A 396 9.79 0.09 -19.38
C ALA A 396 10.50 0.37 -18.03
N GLY A 397 9.75 0.44 -16.94
CA GLY A 397 10.27 0.64 -15.58
C GLY A 397 10.51 -0.63 -14.77
N THR A 398 10.17 -1.83 -15.28
CA THR A 398 10.34 -3.07 -14.51
C THR A 398 11.79 -3.56 -14.54
N ASP A 399 12.21 -4.26 -13.49
CA ASP A 399 13.54 -4.92 -13.45
C ASP A 399 13.45 -6.45 -13.51
N VAL A 400 12.23 -6.97 -13.68
CA VAL A 400 11.90 -8.37 -13.90
C VAL A 400 10.91 -8.52 -15.06
N PRO A 401 10.88 -9.68 -15.74
CA PRO A 401 9.84 -9.98 -16.72
C PRO A 401 8.47 -10.16 -16.05
N VAL A 402 7.52 -9.30 -16.43
CA VAL A 402 6.10 -9.45 -16.07
C VAL A 402 5.44 -10.37 -17.10
N LYS A 403 5.08 -11.59 -16.67
CA LYS A 403 4.51 -12.65 -17.53
C LYS A 403 3.07 -13.02 -17.19
N ALA A 404 2.60 -12.56 -16.04
CA ALA A 404 1.26 -12.74 -15.52
C ALA A 404 1.02 -11.64 -14.48
N SER A 405 -0.25 -11.36 -14.17
CA SER A 405 -0.65 -10.44 -13.09
C SER A 405 -0.31 -10.98 -11.69
N CYS A 406 -0.17 -12.30 -11.55
CA CYS A 406 0.28 -13.01 -10.35
C CYS A 406 1.08 -14.25 -10.74
N TYR A 407 2.22 -14.51 -10.07
CA TYR A 407 3.02 -15.72 -10.29
C TYR A 407 2.38 -16.99 -9.70
N CYS A 408 1.27 -16.85 -8.99
CA CYS A 408 0.44 -17.97 -8.59
C CYS A 408 -0.15 -18.67 -9.83
N ARG A 409 -0.26 -18.02 -10.99
CA ARG A 409 -0.69 -18.62 -12.26
C ARG A 409 0.43 -19.48 -12.86
N LEU A 410 0.14 -20.74 -13.16
CA LEU A 410 1.11 -21.71 -13.69
C LEU A 410 0.96 -21.93 -15.20
N GLU A 411 -0.27 -21.86 -15.72
CA GLU A 411 -0.53 -22.06 -17.14
C GLU A 411 -0.54 -20.71 -17.88
N LYS A 412 -0.06 -20.73 -19.13
CA LYS A 412 0.02 -19.53 -19.97
C LYS A 412 -1.33 -19.23 -20.61
#